data_AF-A0A3B8Y6Z6-F1
#
_entry.id   AF-A0A3B8Y6Z6-F1
#
_cell.length_a   1.000
_cell.length_b   1.000
_cell.length_c   1.000
_cell.angle_alpha   90.00
_cell.angle_beta   90.00
_cell.angle_gamma   90.00
#
_symmetry.space_group_name_H-M   'P 1'
#
loop_
_entity.id
_entity.type
_entity.pdbx_description
1 polymer ?
#
loop_
_entity_poly.entity_id
_entity_poly.type
_entity_poly.pdbx_seq_one_letter_code
_entity_poly.pdbx_strand_id
1 'polypeptide(L)'
;MAKVFTGKVVIPGDQMEKYFEAMAEAEAAREPFRKSFESLNQDFAHYLSTKYGKKTVDKHTGIVDTFIHFICRQTDVEALEEITKGMVNSHFRKWYKRKVWDSATDNDLRVALRKFFQFLATEKSIVNQKALDALK
;
A
#
# COMPACT_ATOMS: atom_id res chain seq x y z
N MET A 1 7.11 2.89 -15.96
CA MET A 1 5.80 2.90 -15.27
C MET A 1 5.77 1.69 -14.36
N ALA A 2 5.55 1.91 -13.07
CA ALA A 2 5.45 0.83 -12.09
C ALA A 2 4.38 -0.18 -12.50
N LYS A 3 4.71 -1.47 -12.44
CA LYS A 3 3.90 -2.61 -12.83
C LYS A 3 3.36 -3.34 -11.60
N VAL A 4 2.12 -3.81 -11.71
CA VAL A 4 1.54 -4.73 -10.72
C VAL A 4 1.85 -6.15 -11.18
N PHE A 5 2.52 -6.92 -10.34
CA PHE A 5 2.83 -8.32 -10.62
C PHE A 5 1.55 -9.16 -10.48
N THR A 6 1.12 -9.78 -11.58
CA THR A 6 -0.01 -10.70 -11.59
C THR A 6 0.33 -11.94 -12.42
N GLY A 7 0.10 -13.13 -11.89
CA GLY A 7 0.31 -14.39 -12.62
C GLY A 7 0.97 -15.47 -11.78
N LYS A 8 1.22 -16.63 -12.41
CA LYS A 8 2.04 -17.71 -11.86
C LYS A 8 3.38 -17.69 -12.57
N VAL A 9 4.48 -17.79 -11.82
CA VAL A 9 5.82 -17.98 -12.36
C VAL A 9 6.15 -19.47 -12.21
N VAL A 10 6.60 -20.10 -13.29
CA VAL A 10 7.10 -21.48 -13.25
C VAL A 10 8.61 -21.41 -13.03
N ILE A 11 9.06 -21.96 -11.91
CA ILE A 11 10.48 -21.96 -11.53
C ILE A 11 10.99 -23.39 -11.70
N PRO A 12 11.98 -23.63 -12.56
CA PRO A 12 12.65 -24.91 -12.66
C PRO A 12 13.24 -25.33 -11.29
N GLY A 13 13.12 -26.61 -10.92
CA GLY A 13 13.55 -27.10 -9.61
C GLY A 13 15.03 -26.85 -9.31
N ASP A 14 15.87 -26.87 -10.34
CA ASP A 14 17.30 -26.58 -10.33
C ASP A 14 17.64 -25.09 -10.07
N GLN A 15 16.66 -24.20 -10.15
CA GLN A 15 16.83 -22.75 -9.95
C GLN A 15 16.14 -22.24 -8.68
N MET A 16 15.62 -23.13 -7.82
CA MET A 16 14.90 -22.72 -6.60
C MET A 16 15.79 -21.93 -5.63
N GLU A 17 17.04 -22.33 -5.43
CA GLU A 17 17.96 -21.62 -4.53
C GLU A 17 18.22 -20.20 -5.01
N LYS A 18 18.57 -20.04 -6.30
CA LYS A 18 18.74 -18.73 -6.93
C LYS A 18 17.48 -17.86 -6.84
N TYR A 19 16.31 -18.47 -6.95
CA TYR A 19 15.05 -17.76 -6.80
C TYR A 19 14.84 -17.26 -5.36
N PHE A 20 15.14 -18.07 -4.35
CA PHE A 20 15.04 -17.65 -2.96
C PHE A 20 16.05 -16.56 -2.60
N GLU A 21 17.28 -16.65 -3.11
CA GLU A 21 18.31 -15.60 -2.96
C GLU A 21 17.84 -14.29 -3.58
N ALA A 22 17.39 -14.32 -4.85
CA ALA A 22 16.88 -13.12 -5.53
C ALA A 22 15.64 -12.53 -4.82
N MET A 23 14.78 -13.37 -4.24
CA MET A 23 13.63 -12.92 -3.46
C MET A 23 14.08 -12.22 -2.17
N ALA A 24 15.07 -12.76 -1.46
CA ALA A 24 15.59 -12.18 -0.23
C ALA A 24 16.30 -10.84 -0.49
N GLU A 25 17.11 -10.74 -1.54
CA GLU A 25 17.76 -9.49 -1.96
C GLU A 25 16.73 -8.42 -2.32
N ALA A 26 15.69 -8.78 -3.06
CA ALA A 26 14.61 -7.86 -3.42
C ALA A 26 13.77 -7.43 -2.20
N GLU A 27 13.63 -8.29 -1.19
CA GLU A 27 12.96 -7.92 0.07
C GLU A 27 13.83 -6.96 0.89
N ALA A 28 15.14 -7.22 0.99
CA ALA A 28 16.09 -6.34 1.66
C ALA A 28 16.17 -4.94 1.00
N ALA A 29 16.18 -4.88 -0.34
CA ALA A 29 16.18 -3.62 -1.07
C ALA A 29 14.91 -2.78 -0.84
N ARG A 30 13.76 -3.44 -0.61
CA ARG A 30 12.46 -2.78 -0.37
C ARG A 30 12.22 -2.45 1.10
N GLU A 31 12.98 -3.02 2.02
CA GLU A 31 12.81 -2.83 3.46
C GLU A 31 12.88 -1.34 3.88
N PRO A 32 13.81 -0.50 3.37
CA PRO A 32 13.87 0.91 3.71
C PRO A 32 12.61 1.66 3.27
N PHE A 33 12.13 1.40 2.05
CA PHE A 33 10.89 1.99 1.54
C PHE A 33 9.71 1.58 2.42
N ARG A 34 9.59 0.29 2.73
CA ARG A 34 8.53 -0.25 3.59
C ARG A 34 8.53 0.41 4.98
N LYS A 35 9.69 0.49 5.64
CA LYS A 35 9.82 1.12 6.96
C LYS A 35 9.43 2.60 6.93
N SER A 36 9.84 3.33 5.88
CA SER A 36 9.45 4.73 5.70
C SER A 36 7.92 4.86 5.58
N PHE A 37 7.28 3.90 4.89
CA PHE A 37 5.85 3.94 4.63
C PHE A 37 5.02 3.55 5.86
N GLU A 38 5.50 2.56 6.62
CA GLU A 38 4.92 2.15 7.91
C GLU A 38 5.02 3.30 8.94
N SER A 39 6.14 4.02 8.98
CA SER A 39 6.30 5.21 9.82
C SER A 39 5.28 6.30 9.45
N LEU A 40 5.03 6.52 8.16
CA LEU A 40 3.98 7.45 7.72
C LEU A 40 2.57 7.01 8.14
N ASN A 41 2.31 5.70 8.21
CA ASN A 41 1.05 5.18 8.72
C ASN A 41 0.90 5.39 10.24
N GLN A 42 2.00 5.30 11.00
CA GLN A 42 2.00 5.64 12.43
C GLN A 42 1.71 7.13 12.65
N ASP A 43 2.35 8.01 11.88
CA ASP A 43 2.06 9.45 11.94
C ASP A 43 0.61 9.76 11.56
N PHE A 44 0.08 9.04 10.56
CA PHE A 44 -1.33 9.14 10.18
C PHE A 44 -2.27 8.67 11.30
N ALA A 45 -1.91 7.61 12.03
CA ALA A 45 -2.67 7.15 13.19
C ALA A 45 -2.73 8.24 14.27
N HIS A 46 -1.59 8.86 14.58
CA HIS A 46 -1.53 9.99 15.52
C HIS A 46 -2.40 11.14 15.04
N TYR A 47 -2.30 11.52 13.76
CA TYR A 47 -3.15 12.56 13.18
C TYR A 47 -4.65 12.25 13.30
N LEU A 48 -5.08 11.03 12.96
CA LEU A 48 -6.49 10.64 13.06
C LEU A 48 -6.99 10.60 14.50
N SER A 49 -6.13 10.23 15.46
CA SER A 49 -6.48 10.14 16.88
C SER A 49 -6.90 11.50 17.47
N THR A 50 -6.45 12.61 16.88
CA THR A 50 -6.85 13.97 17.30
C THR A 50 -8.31 14.28 16.98
N LYS A 51 -8.92 13.59 16.00
CA LYS A 51 -10.24 13.91 15.43
C LYS A 51 -11.26 12.77 15.54
N TYR A 52 -10.80 11.53 15.66
CA TYR A 52 -11.65 10.34 15.59
C TYR A 52 -11.39 9.40 16.75
N GLY A 53 -12.44 8.65 17.13
CA GLY A 53 -12.32 7.60 18.14
C GLY A 53 -11.48 6.41 17.65
N LYS A 54 -10.93 5.66 18.62
CA LYS A 54 -10.03 4.52 18.41
C LYS A 54 -10.48 3.55 17.31
N LYS A 55 -11.73 3.12 17.33
CA LYS A 55 -12.29 2.18 16.33
C LYS A 55 -12.14 2.69 14.89
N THR A 56 -12.32 3.99 14.67
CA THR A 56 -12.16 4.60 13.35
C THR A 56 -10.70 4.70 12.96
N VAL A 57 -9.83 5.07 13.90
CA VAL A 57 -8.38 5.11 13.69
C VAL A 57 -7.89 3.73 13.25
N ASP A 58 -8.16 2.69 14.06
CA ASP A 58 -7.74 1.31 13.81
C ASP A 58 -8.21 0.81 12.44
N LYS A 59 -9.46 1.13 12.06
CA LYS A 59 -10.00 0.76 10.74
C LYS A 59 -9.23 1.41 9.60
N HIS A 60 -8.94 2.71 9.70
CA HIS A 60 -8.29 3.44 8.61
C HIS A 60 -6.81 3.07 8.50
N THR A 61 -6.10 2.98 9.63
CA THR A 61 -4.68 2.61 9.65
C THR A 61 -4.48 1.16 9.25
N GLY A 62 -5.39 0.25 9.60
CA GLY A 62 -5.34 -1.15 9.15
C GLY A 62 -5.53 -1.31 7.64
N ILE A 63 -6.41 -0.51 7.02
CA ILE A 63 -6.56 -0.50 5.56
C ILE A 63 -5.30 0.05 4.89
N VAL A 64 -4.72 1.13 5.43
CA VAL A 64 -3.48 1.73 4.91
C VAL A 64 -2.30 0.77 5.07
N ASP A 65 -2.19 0.08 6.19
CA ASP A 65 -1.19 -0.95 6.43
C ASP A 65 -1.28 -2.07 5.39
N THR A 66 -2.50 -2.55 5.15
CA THR A 66 -2.77 -3.55 4.11
C THR A 66 -2.43 -3.03 2.70
N PHE A 67 -2.62 -1.74 2.45
CA PHE A 67 -2.21 -1.10 1.21
C PHE A 67 -0.68 -1.02 1.07
N ILE A 68 0.05 -0.69 2.14
CA ILE A 68 1.52 -0.71 2.15
C ILE A 68 2.02 -2.12 1.81
N HIS A 69 1.42 -3.15 2.42
CA HIS A 69 1.71 -4.55 2.08
C HIS A 69 1.46 -4.87 0.61
N PHE A 70 0.33 -4.41 0.05
CA PHE A 70 0.03 -4.59 -1.37
C PHE A 70 1.10 -3.93 -2.27
N ILE A 71 1.45 -2.67 -2.00
CA ILE A 71 2.45 -1.95 -2.80
C ILE A 71 3.81 -2.66 -2.70
N CYS A 72 4.30 -2.96 -1.49
CA CYS A 72 5.62 -3.54 -1.32
C CYS A 72 5.75 -4.96 -1.89
N ARG A 73 4.67 -5.76 -1.91
CA ARG A 73 4.74 -7.16 -2.34
C ARG A 73 4.18 -7.44 -3.72
N GLN A 74 3.31 -6.59 -4.25
CA GLN A 74 2.63 -6.83 -5.52
C GLN A 74 3.03 -5.82 -6.59
N THR A 75 3.89 -4.86 -6.27
CA THR A 75 4.37 -3.85 -7.21
C THR A 75 5.87 -3.64 -7.10
N ASP A 76 6.44 -3.00 -8.13
CA ASP A 76 7.82 -2.54 -8.23
C ASP A 76 8.00 -1.08 -7.80
N VAL A 77 7.02 -0.51 -7.08
CA VAL A 77 7.09 0.87 -6.60
C VAL A 77 8.14 1.00 -5.51
N GLU A 78 9.07 1.94 -5.70
CA GLU A 78 10.11 2.28 -4.72
C GLU A 78 9.92 3.69 -4.15
N ALA A 79 9.08 4.50 -4.79
CA ALA A 79 8.76 5.85 -4.32
C ALA A 79 7.25 6.15 -4.36
N LEU A 80 6.82 6.99 -3.42
CA LEU A 80 5.42 7.41 -3.25
C LEU A 80 4.80 8.06 -4.50
N GLU A 81 5.63 8.70 -5.33
CA GLU A 81 5.23 9.41 -6.56
C GLU A 81 4.92 8.46 -7.73
N GLU A 82 5.50 7.25 -7.69
CA GLU A 82 5.33 6.25 -8.74
C GLU A 82 3.98 5.53 -8.62
N ILE A 83 3.31 5.66 -7.49
CA ILE A 83 1.99 5.10 -7.24
C ILE A 83 1.00 5.67 -8.27
N THR A 84 0.47 4.78 -9.10
CA THR A 84 -0.46 5.13 -10.19
C THR A 84 -1.92 5.12 -9.73
N LYS A 85 -2.79 5.77 -10.51
CA LYS A 85 -4.25 5.77 -10.30
C LYS A 85 -4.85 4.36 -10.21
N GLY A 86 -4.34 3.45 -11.04
CA GLY A 86 -4.80 2.05 -11.06
C GLY A 86 -4.43 1.29 -9.80
N MET A 87 -3.22 1.51 -9.27
CA MET A 87 -2.74 0.83 -8.06
C MET A 87 -3.61 1.14 -6.84
N VAL A 88 -3.92 2.42 -6.63
CA VAL A 88 -4.70 2.89 -5.48
C VAL A 88 -6.19 2.53 -5.57
N ASN A 89 -6.72 2.40 -6.79
CA ASN A 89 -8.14 2.14 -7.02
C ASN A 89 -8.40 0.69 -7.41
N SER A 90 -8.31 0.35 -8.70
CA SER A 90 -8.81 -0.91 -9.24
C SER A 90 -7.97 -2.13 -8.82
N HIS A 91 -6.65 -2.00 -8.80
CA HIS A 91 -5.77 -3.12 -8.45
C HIS A 91 -5.84 -3.46 -6.96
N PHE A 92 -5.69 -2.45 -6.09
CA PHE A 92 -5.79 -2.69 -4.65
C PHE A 92 -7.16 -3.23 -4.25
N ARG A 93 -8.28 -2.67 -4.74
CA ARG A 93 -9.63 -3.20 -4.42
C ARG A 93 -9.81 -4.65 -4.85
N LYS A 94 -9.40 -5.00 -6.07
CA LYS A 94 -9.48 -6.38 -6.57
C LYS A 94 -8.59 -7.33 -5.76
N TRP A 95 -7.41 -6.88 -5.39
CA TRP A 95 -6.49 -7.67 -4.58
C TRP A 95 -7.02 -7.86 -3.15
N TYR A 96 -7.51 -6.79 -2.52
CA TYR A 96 -8.07 -6.79 -1.16
C TYR A 96 -9.23 -7.78 -1.05
N LYS A 97 -10.24 -7.69 -1.93
CA LYS A 97 -11.37 -8.64 -1.92
C LYS A 97 -10.97 -10.11 -2.09
N ARG A 98 -9.84 -10.38 -2.74
CA ARG A 98 -9.36 -11.75 -2.96
C ARG A 98 -8.50 -12.28 -1.81
N LYS A 99 -7.87 -11.39 -1.04
CA LYS A 99 -6.81 -11.75 -0.08
C LYS A 99 -7.19 -11.45 1.36
N VAL A 100 -8.05 -10.46 1.59
CA VAL A 100 -8.44 -9.99 2.91
C VAL A 100 -9.90 -10.36 3.13
N TRP A 101 -10.14 -11.14 4.18
CA TRP A 101 -11.44 -11.67 4.53
C TRP A 101 -11.99 -10.88 5.72
N ASP A 102 -12.41 -9.65 5.47
CA ASP A 102 -13.01 -8.78 6.47
C ASP A 102 -14.36 -8.21 5.96
N SER A 103 -14.96 -7.32 6.75
CA SER A 103 -16.21 -6.63 6.41
C SER A 103 -15.99 -5.25 5.78
N ALA A 104 -14.76 -4.90 5.36
CA ALA A 104 -14.49 -3.59 4.77
C ALA A 104 -15.12 -3.49 3.38
N THR A 105 -15.83 -2.40 3.14
CA THR A 105 -16.46 -2.12 1.86
C THR A 105 -15.50 -1.40 0.90
N ASP A 106 -15.79 -1.40 -0.39
CA ASP A 106 -15.02 -0.61 -1.38
C ASP A 106 -14.97 0.88 -1.03
N ASN A 107 -16.02 1.39 -0.38
CA ASN A 107 -16.06 2.78 0.05
C ASN A 107 -15.15 3.00 1.26
N ASP A 108 -15.06 2.05 2.19
CA ASP A 108 -14.11 2.12 3.31
C ASP A 108 -12.66 2.18 2.79
N LEU A 109 -12.32 1.32 1.83
CA LEU A 109 -11.01 1.30 1.19
C LEU A 109 -10.70 2.66 0.55
N ARG A 110 -11.65 3.20 -0.22
CA ARG A 110 -11.50 4.50 -0.87
C ARG A 110 -11.31 5.63 0.15
N VAL A 111 -12.14 5.68 1.18
CA VAL A 111 -12.12 6.76 2.19
C VAL A 111 -10.84 6.72 3.02
N ALA A 112 -10.39 5.52 3.42
CA ALA A 112 -9.16 5.36 4.17
C ALA A 112 -7.94 5.85 3.38
N LEU A 113 -7.79 5.37 2.13
CA LEU A 113 -6.70 5.81 1.26
C LEU A 113 -6.79 7.30 0.95
N ARG A 114 -7.99 7.84 0.72
CA ARG A 114 -8.16 9.28 0.46
C ARG A 114 -7.67 10.11 1.63
N LYS A 115 -8.08 9.76 2.86
CA LYS A 115 -7.64 10.47 4.07
C LYS A 115 -6.13 10.37 4.26
N PHE A 116 -5.54 9.21 3.97
CA PHE A 116 -4.10 9.03 4.04
C PHE A 116 -3.34 9.91 3.04
N PHE A 117 -3.71 9.88 1.75
CA PHE A 117 -3.06 10.74 0.74
C PHE A 117 -3.33 12.24 0.97
N GLN A 118 -4.48 12.61 1.56
CA GLN A 118 -4.73 13.97 2.00
C GLN A 118 -3.79 14.36 3.14
N PHE A 119 -3.62 13.51 4.15
CA PHE A 119 -2.67 13.72 5.24
C PHE A 119 -1.24 13.88 4.73
N LEU A 120 -0.80 13.03 3.80
CA LEU A 120 0.52 13.15 3.18
C LEU A 120 0.71 14.49 2.46
N ALA A 121 -0.31 14.95 1.73
CA ALA A 121 -0.25 16.22 1.01
C ALA A 121 -0.26 17.43 1.95
N THR A 122 -1.03 17.40 3.05
CA THR A 122 -1.19 18.55 3.95
C THR A 122 -0.13 18.64 5.03
N GLU A 123 0.19 17.52 5.70
CA GLU A 123 1.06 17.50 6.88
C GLU A 123 2.52 17.15 6.55
N LYS A 124 2.75 16.41 5.46
CA LYS A 124 4.10 15.95 5.07
C LYS A 124 4.61 16.60 3.78
N SER A 125 3.79 17.44 3.13
CA SER A 125 4.08 18.05 1.82
C SER A 125 4.43 17.04 0.71
N ILE A 126 4.01 15.78 0.85
CA ILE A 126 4.21 14.73 -0.16
C ILE A 126 2.95 14.65 -1.01
N VAL A 127 2.99 15.20 -2.22
CA VAL A 127 1.82 15.32 -3.09
C VAL A 127 1.83 14.25 -4.18
N ASN A 128 0.93 13.27 -4.06
CA ASN A 128 0.58 12.39 -5.18
C ASN A 128 -0.79 12.77 -5.75
N GLN A 129 -0.79 13.70 -6.70
CA GLN A 129 -2.01 14.19 -7.35
C GLN A 129 -2.77 13.08 -8.10
N LYS A 130 -2.04 12.10 -8.65
CA LYS A 130 -2.65 10.97 -9.36
C LYS A 130 -3.50 10.14 -8.39
N ALA A 131 -2.94 9.78 -7.24
CA ALA A 131 -3.65 9.03 -6.21
C ALA A 131 -4.87 9.79 -5.68
N LEU A 132 -4.71 11.09 -5.39
CA LEU A 132 -5.81 11.95 -4.92
C LEU A 132 -6.96 12.04 -5.94
N ASP A 133 -6.66 12.21 -7.22
CA ASP A 133 -7.68 12.26 -8.27
C ASP A 133 -8.41 10.93 -8.46
N ALA A 134 -7.71 9.81 -8.29
CA ALA A 134 -8.29 8.47 -8.42
C ALA A 134 -9.26 8.11 -7.27
N LEU A 135 -9.18 8.84 -6.16
CA LEU A 135 -9.91 8.60 -4.92
C LEU A 135 -11.02 9.63 -4.64
N LYS A 136 -11.26 10.55 -5.59
CA LYS A 136 -12.41 11.48 -5.53
C LYS A 136 -13.73 10.73 -5.44
#